data_AF-A0A7S1M5I4-F1
#
_entry.id   AF-A0A7S1M5I4-F1
#
_cell.length_a   1.000
_cell.length_b   1.000
_cell.length_c   1.000
_cell.angle_alpha   90.00
_cell.angle_beta   90.00
_cell.angle_gamma   90.00
#
_symmetry.space_group_name_H-M   'P 1'
#
loop_
_entity.id
_entity.type
_entity.pdbx_description
1 polymer ?
#
loop_
_entity_poly.entity_id
_entity_poly.type
_entity_poly.pdbx_seq_one_letter_code
_entity_poly.pdbx_strand_id
1 'polypeptide(L)'
;MDIEGWVHNIPIVTKLYMVGALAISIGLTFDLVSPLSLYLGHTQVWQRGEYWRLLTTFLFFGKIDVGFFFNMHFLYFYSRRLEEHFYFNRTGEFVCLLLTAALTLLGISYFVPMMFLSQPLIMVILYIWARRFPDELLSIYGIFTVTSAYLPFVMCGLAYLINGGDAVRVDLYAIAVGHVLWYLADVLPQITGVHLLSPSFVLALFQPRRHAVE
;
A
#
# COMPACT_ATOMS: atom_id res chain seq x y z
N MET A 1 -13.41 5.86 -26.56
CA MET A 1 -12.40 6.10 -25.51
C MET A 1 -11.20 5.26 -25.89
N ASP A 2 -10.09 5.88 -26.25
CA ASP A 2 -8.90 5.15 -26.68
C ASP A 2 -8.23 4.51 -25.45
N ILE A 3 -8.13 3.17 -25.46
CA ILE A 3 -7.59 2.41 -24.33
C ILE A 3 -6.13 2.80 -24.09
N GLU A 4 -5.39 3.08 -25.17
CA GLU A 4 -3.99 3.49 -25.09
C GLU A 4 -3.83 4.82 -24.35
N GLY A 5 -4.69 5.80 -24.67
CA GLY A 5 -4.72 7.08 -23.97
C GLY A 5 -5.06 6.92 -22.48
N TRP A 6 -6.03 6.06 -22.15
CA TRP A 6 -6.38 5.80 -20.74
C TRP A 6 -5.22 5.17 -19.95
N VAL A 7 -4.54 4.16 -20.51
CA VAL A 7 -3.36 3.53 -19.88
C VAL A 7 -2.22 4.52 -19.76
N HIS A 8 -1.98 5.34 -20.78
CA HIS A 8 -0.93 6.36 -20.74
C HIS A 8 -1.16 7.35 -19.58
N ASN A 9 -2.41 7.72 -19.33
CA ASN A 9 -2.82 8.63 -18.26
C ASN A 9 -2.73 8.05 -16.84
N ILE A 10 -2.36 6.79 -16.65
CA ILE A 10 -2.12 6.24 -15.31
C ILE A 10 -0.71 6.67 -14.86
N PRO A 11 -0.56 7.25 -13.64
CA PRO A 11 0.73 7.59 -13.07
C PRO A 11 1.68 6.40 -12.95
N ILE A 12 2.98 6.67 -12.96
CA ILE A 12 3.99 5.63 -13.12
C ILE A 12 4.02 4.61 -11.97
N VAL A 13 3.96 5.04 -10.71
CA VAL A 13 4.05 4.12 -9.55
C VAL A 13 2.80 3.24 -9.47
N THR A 14 1.63 3.86 -9.60
CA THR A 14 0.35 3.15 -9.63
C THR A 14 0.29 2.16 -10.80
N LYS A 15 0.73 2.57 -12.00
CA LYS A 15 0.81 1.71 -13.19
C LYS A 15 1.73 0.52 -12.97
N LEU A 16 2.95 0.74 -12.46
CA LEU A 16 3.90 -0.33 -12.19
C LEU A 16 3.37 -1.32 -11.15
N TYR A 17 2.73 -0.83 -10.09
CA TYR A 17 2.13 -1.69 -9.08
C TYR A 17 1.00 -2.54 -9.68
N MET A 18 0.07 -1.94 -10.43
CA MET A 18 -1.01 -2.68 -11.09
C MET A 18 -0.49 -3.72 -12.09
N VAL A 19 0.52 -3.39 -12.89
CA VAL A 19 1.13 -4.33 -13.84
C VAL A 19 1.81 -5.48 -13.10
N GLY A 20 2.54 -5.21 -12.02
CA GLY A 20 3.16 -6.25 -11.19
C GLY A 20 2.13 -7.18 -10.55
N ALA A 21 1.04 -6.62 -10.01
CA ALA A 21 -0.07 -7.37 -9.46
C ALA A 21 -0.75 -8.25 -10.51
N LEU A 22 -1.04 -7.70 -11.68
CA LEU A 22 -1.63 -8.42 -12.80
C LEU A 22 -0.72 -9.56 -13.28
N ALA A 23 0.60 -9.33 -13.38
CA ALA A 23 1.55 -10.36 -13.79
C ALA A 23 1.58 -11.54 -12.81
N ILE A 24 1.57 -11.29 -11.50
CA ILE A 24 1.47 -12.34 -10.48
C ILE A 24 0.14 -13.10 -10.61
N SER A 25 -0.97 -12.40 -10.74
CA SER A 25 -2.30 -13.03 -10.87
C SER A 25 -2.46 -13.84 -12.15
N ILE A 26 -1.88 -13.41 -13.28
CA ILE A 26 -1.77 -14.21 -14.51
C ILE A 26 -0.98 -15.50 -14.24
N GLY A 27 0.19 -15.39 -13.61
CA GLY A 27 1.02 -16.54 -13.25
C GLY A 27 0.28 -17.55 -12.36
N LEU A 28 -0.52 -17.08 -11.41
CA LEU A 28 -1.38 -17.92 -10.56
C LEU A 28 -2.56 -18.55 -11.31
N THR A 29 -3.12 -17.84 -12.30
CA THR A 29 -4.31 -18.27 -13.04
C THR A 29 -3.98 -19.39 -14.03
N PHE A 30 -2.81 -19.32 -14.66
CA PHE A 30 -2.26 -20.37 -15.53
C PHE A 30 -1.46 -21.44 -14.78
N ASP A 31 -1.51 -21.43 -13.44
CA ASP A 31 -0.78 -22.36 -12.56
C ASP A 31 0.74 -22.42 -12.83
N LEU A 32 1.31 -21.34 -13.37
CA LEU A 32 2.77 -21.16 -13.56
C LEU A 32 3.49 -20.88 -12.23
N VAL A 33 2.77 -20.30 -11.28
CA VAL A 33 3.24 -19.94 -9.95
C VAL A 33 2.30 -20.54 -8.92
N SER A 34 2.85 -21.14 -7.86
CA SER A 34 2.03 -21.65 -6.75
C SER A 34 1.76 -20.54 -5.74
N PRO A 35 0.54 -20.42 -5.17
CA PRO A 35 0.29 -19.50 -4.05
C PRO A 35 1.27 -19.71 -2.88
N LEU A 36 1.67 -20.97 -2.63
CA LEU A 36 2.60 -21.34 -1.57
C LEU A 36 4.03 -20.84 -1.82
N SER A 37 4.41 -20.55 -3.07
CA SER A 37 5.72 -19.96 -3.37
C SER A 37 5.77 -18.44 -3.12
N LEU A 38 4.61 -17.81 -2.93
CA LEU A 38 4.48 -16.35 -2.73
C LEU A 38 4.10 -15.97 -1.29
N TYR A 39 3.50 -16.90 -0.54
CA TYR A 39 3.17 -16.74 0.88
C TYR A 39 4.35 -16.19 1.70
N LEU A 40 4.09 -15.23 2.59
CA LEU A 40 5.13 -14.67 3.44
C LEU A 40 5.43 -15.60 4.62
N GLY A 41 6.41 -16.48 4.43
CA GLY A 41 6.93 -17.33 5.49
C GLY A 41 8.35 -16.93 5.89
N HIS A 42 8.52 -16.42 7.12
CA HIS A 42 9.80 -15.91 7.61
C HIS A 42 10.89 -16.98 7.66
N THR A 43 10.53 -18.22 7.98
CA THR A 43 11.46 -19.36 7.93
C THR A 43 11.99 -19.58 6.51
N GLN A 44 11.12 -19.53 5.49
CA GLN A 44 11.53 -19.67 4.09
C GLN A 44 12.42 -18.50 3.64
N VAL A 45 12.07 -17.28 4.03
CA VAL A 45 12.86 -16.09 3.68
C VAL A 45 14.27 -16.19 4.26
N TRP A 46 14.40 -16.41 5.57
CA TRP A 46 15.68 -16.28 6.25
C TRP A 46 16.52 -17.56 6.23
N GLN A 47 15.91 -18.74 6.31
CA GLN A 47 16.64 -20.01 6.35
C GLN A 47 16.83 -20.65 4.97
N ARG A 48 15.91 -20.42 4.04
CA ARG A 48 15.95 -21.00 2.68
C ARG A 48 16.36 -20.02 1.58
N GLY A 49 16.57 -18.74 1.92
CA GLY A 49 17.00 -17.71 0.98
C GLY A 49 15.93 -17.29 -0.03
N GLU A 50 14.65 -17.51 0.29
CA GLU A 50 13.53 -17.22 -0.62
C GLU A 50 13.11 -15.73 -0.56
N TYR A 51 14.06 -14.82 -0.79
CA TYR A 51 13.90 -13.38 -0.58
C TYR A 51 12.85 -12.70 -1.48
N TRP A 52 12.51 -13.29 -2.62
CA TRP A 52 11.46 -12.75 -3.50
C TRP A 52 10.11 -12.61 -2.79
N ARG A 53 9.84 -13.44 -1.78
CA ARG A 53 8.61 -13.39 -0.95
C ARG A 53 8.41 -12.04 -0.27
N LEU A 54 9.50 -11.33 0.05
CA LEU A 54 9.45 -9.99 0.66
C LEU A 54 8.81 -8.96 -0.29
N LEU A 55 8.95 -9.15 -1.61
CA LEU A 55 8.35 -8.27 -2.61
C LEU A 55 7.01 -8.83 -3.10
N THR A 56 6.96 -10.12 -3.46
CA THR A 56 5.77 -10.71 -4.09
C THR A 56 4.56 -10.78 -3.16
N THR A 57 4.76 -10.77 -1.84
CA THR A 57 3.67 -10.70 -0.85
C THR A 57 2.77 -9.46 -1.02
N PHE A 58 3.33 -8.35 -1.52
CA PHE A 58 2.58 -7.12 -1.80
C PHE A 58 1.85 -7.15 -3.14
N LEU A 59 2.31 -7.97 -4.08
CA LEU A 59 1.74 -8.10 -5.43
C LEU A 59 0.68 -9.21 -5.52
N PHE A 60 0.51 -10.02 -4.48
CA PHE A 60 -0.41 -11.15 -4.47
C PHE A 60 -1.86 -10.72 -4.23
N PHE A 61 -2.69 -10.71 -5.28
CA PHE A 61 -4.13 -10.44 -5.18
C PHE A 61 -5.02 -11.65 -5.51
N GLY A 62 -4.43 -12.85 -5.56
CA GLY A 62 -5.12 -14.09 -5.92
C GLY A 62 -5.18 -14.35 -7.43
N LYS A 63 -5.96 -15.36 -7.83
CA LYS A 63 -6.25 -15.66 -9.24
C LYS A 63 -7.17 -14.55 -9.82
N ILE A 64 -7.28 -14.50 -11.14
CA ILE A 64 -8.17 -13.52 -11.80
C ILE A 64 -9.62 -13.94 -11.57
N ASP A 65 -10.22 -13.38 -10.52
CA ASP A 65 -11.62 -13.51 -10.15
C ASP A 65 -12.24 -12.12 -9.87
N VAL A 66 -13.51 -12.09 -9.44
CA VAL A 66 -14.20 -10.85 -9.10
C VAL A 66 -13.48 -10.10 -7.96
N GLY A 67 -12.93 -10.82 -6.98
CA GLY A 67 -12.17 -10.24 -5.87
C GLY A 67 -10.91 -9.52 -6.35
N PHE A 68 -10.17 -10.12 -7.29
CA PHE A 68 -9.01 -9.49 -7.94
C PHE A 68 -9.39 -8.15 -8.59
N PHE A 69 -10.51 -8.08 -9.32
CA PHE A 69 -10.95 -6.84 -9.94
C PHE A 69 -11.30 -5.76 -8.92
N PHE A 70 -11.94 -6.12 -7.80
CA PHE A 70 -12.19 -5.16 -6.71
C PHE A 70 -10.88 -4.65 -6.11
N ASN A 71 -9.90 -5.52 -5.89
CA ASN A 71 -8.59 -5.13 -5.37
C ASN A 71 -7.84 -4.21 -6.35
N MET A 72 -7.87 -4.51 -7.65
CA MET A 72 -7.31 -3.64 -8.67
C MET A 72 -8.04 -2.30 -8.78
N HIS A 73 -9.35 -2.28 -8.61
CA HIS A 73 -10.11 -1.04 -8.56
C HIS A 73 -9.71 -0.18 -7.35
N PHE A 74 -9.63 -0.75 -6.15
CA PHE A 74 -9.19 -0.03 -4.95
C PHE A 74 -7.75 0.47 -5.08
N LEU A 75 -6.84 -0.39 -5.55
CA LEU A 75 -5.45 -0.01 -5.79
C LEU A 75 -5.39 1.17 -6.76
N TYR A 76 -6.01 1.03 -7.94
CA TYR A 76 -6.07 2.08 -8.96
C TYR A 76 -6.64 3.37 -8.37
N PHE A 77 -7.81 3.31 -7.75
CA PHE A 77 -8.55 4.50 -7.33
C PHE A 77 -7.82 5.29 -6.24
N TYR A 78 -7.37 4.63 -5.16
CA TYR A 78 -6.71 5.32 -4.04
C TYR A 78 -5.25 5.67 -4.34
N SER A 79 -4.49 4.76 -4.95
CA SER A 79 -3.08 5.01 -5.29
C SER A 79 -2.95 6.13 -6.33
N ARG A 80 -3.77 6.09 -7.40
CA ARG A 80 -3.77 7.14 -8.43
C ARG A 80 -4.11 8.49 -7.83
N ARG A 81 -5.10 8.58 -6.94
CA ARG A 81 -5.47 9.86 -6.31
C ARG A 81 -4.34 10.43 -5.46
N LEU A 82 -3.65 9.61 -4.67
CA LEU A 82 -2.47 10.07 -3.95
C LEU A 82 -1.36 10.52 -4.90
N GLU A 83 -1.05 9.74 -5.94
CA GLU A 83 0.05 10.03 -6.87
C GLU A 83 -0.23 11.27 -7.75
N GLU A 84 -1.45 11.42 -8.26
CA GLU A 84 -1.83 12.53 -9.14
C GLU A 84 -2.18 13.82 -8.40
N HIS A 85 -2.96 13.73 -7.31
CA HIS A 85 -3.53 14.92 -6.69
C HIS A 85 -2.67 15.42 -5.52
N PHE A 86 -2.12 14.51 -4.71
CA PHE A 86 -1.34 14.89 -3.54
C PHE A 86 0.16 14.95 -3.82
N TYR A 87 0.71 13.95 -4.50
CA TYR A 87 2.13 13.82 -4.81
C TYR A 87 2.47 14.25 -6.24
N PHE A 88 1.67 15.15 -6.82
CA PHE A 88 1.95 15.72 -8.13
C PHE A 88 3.38 16.28 -8.18
N ASN A 89 4.18 15.86 -9.16
CA ASN A 89 5.62 16.17 -9.29
C ASN A 89 6.50 15.81 -8.07
N ARG A 90 6.00 15.00 -7.14
CA ARG A 90 6.71 14.54 -5.91
C ARG A 90 6.70 13.01 -5.81
N THR A 91 6.82 12.33 -6.94
CA THR A 91 6.77 10.86 -7.04
C THR A 91 7.77 10.17 -6.11
N GLY A 92 8.96 10.75 -5.90
CA GLY A 92 9.95 10.20 -4.97
C GLY A 92 9.44 10.10 -3.53
N GLU A 93 8.67 11.08 -3.07
CA GLU A 93 8.06 11.05 -1.74
C GLU A 93 6.96 9.99 -1.63
N PHE A 94 6.17 9.82 -2.69
CA PHE A 94 5.17 8.75 -2.75
C PHE A 94 5.83 7.37 -2.68
N VAL A 95 6.91 7.15 -3.43
CA VAL A 95 7.69 5.91 -3.37
C VAL A 95 8.28 5.69 -1.97
N CYS A 96 8.84 6.72 -1.35
CA CYS A 96 9.38 6.63 0.01
C CYS A 96 8.30 6.27 1.04
N LEU A 97 7.09 6.83 0.90
CA LEU A 97 5.94 6.48 1.73
C LEU A 97 5.56 5.00 1.54
N LEU A 98 5.43 4.53 0.29
CA LEU A 98 5.08 3.13 0.00
C LEU A 98 6.14 2.15 0.50
N LEU A 99 7.43 2.47 0.32
CA LEU A 99 8.52 1.65 0.83
C LEU A 99 8.51 1.61 2.36
N THR A 100 8.29 2.74 3.03
CA THR A 100 8.22 2.77 4.49
C THR A 100 7.00 1.99 5.01
N ALA A 101 5.86 2.09 4.32
CA ALA A 101 4.69 1.26 4.61
C ALA A 101 4.99 -0.24 4.45
N ALA A 102 5.61 -0.63 3.34
CA ALA A 102 6.00 -2.01 3.07
C ALA A 102 6.97 -2.55 4.15
N LEU A 103 8.01 -1.79 4.50
CA LEU A 103 8.97 -2.16 5.54
C LEU A 103 8.32 -2.28 6.92
N THR A 104 7.42 -1.35 7.27
CA THR A 104 6.69 -1.39 8.54
C THR A 104 5.77 -2.61 8.61
N LEU A 105 5.05 -2.92 7.54
CA LEU A 105 4.20 -4.11 7.45
C LEU A 105 5.01 -5.41 7.51
N LEU A 106 6.17 -5.48 6.83
CA LEU A 106 7.10 -6.61 6.95
C LEU A 106 7.57 -6.79 8.40
N GLY A 107 7.93 -5.70 9.09
CA GLY A 107 8.31 -5.72 10.51
C GLY A 107 7.20 -6.26 11.41
N ILE A 108 5.96 -5.77 11.23
CA ILE A 108 4.80 -6.26 11.99
C ILE A 108 4.52 -7.74 11.69
N SER A 109 4.64 -8.14 10.42
CA SER A 109 4.38 -9.52 9.99
C SER A 109 5.30 -10.57 10.63
N TYR A 110 6.44 -10.13 11.18
CA TYR A 110 7.35 -11.00 11.93
C TYR A 110 6.76 -11.42 13.29
N PHE A 111 5.98 -10.53 13.91
CA PHE A 111 5.35 -10.77 15.21
C PHE A 111 3.91 -11.26 15.08
N VAL A 112 3.23 -10.85 14.01
CA VAL A 112 1.83 -11.19 13.74
C VAL A 112 1.77 -11.99 12.44
N PRO A 113 1.23 -13.22 12.44
CA PRO A 113 1.14 -14.02 11.23
C PRO A 113 0.21 -13.34 10.22
N MET A 114 0.79 -12.85 9.13
CA MET A 114 0.09 -12.27 7.97
C MET A 114 0.53 -13.03 6.73
N MET A 115 -0.41 -13.70 6.06
CA MET A 115 -0.07 -14.58 4.93
C MET A 115 0.43 -13.80 3.72
N PHE A 116 -0.21 -12.66 3.46
CA PHE A 116 0.07 -11.76 2.34
C PHE A 116 -0.09 -10.32 2.82
N LEU A 117 0.72 -9.40 2.27
CA LEU A 117 0.74 -7.99 2.69
C LEU A 117 0.11 -7.04 1.66
N SER A 118 -0.40 -7.57 0.55
CA SER A 118 -1.11 -6.81 -0.49
C SER A 118 -2.35 -6.07 0.05
N GLN A 119 -3.22 -6.77 0.78
CA GLN A 119 -4.43 -6.21 1.40
C GLN A 119 -4.11 -5.15 2.47
N PRO A 120 -3.24 -5.43 3.47
CA PRO A 120 -2.79 -4.41 4.41
C PRO A 120 -2.22 -3.16 3.73
N LEU A 121 -1.45 -3.32 2.65
CA LEU A 121 -0.86 -2.18 1.95
C LEU A 121 -1.92 -1.33 1.23
N ILE A 122 -2.93 -1.94 0.61
CA ILE A 122 -4.09 -1.20 0.08
C ILE A 122 -4.79 -0.44 1.22
N MET A 123 -5.00 -1.06 2.38
CA MET A 123 -5.65 -0.42 3.51
C MET A 123 -4.82 0.77 4.06
N VAL A 124 -3.48 0.66 4.10
CA VAL A 124 -2.59 1.78 4.43
C VAL A 124 -2.75 2.93 3.43
N ILE A 125 -2.75 2.63 2.14
CA ILE A 125 -2.93 3.63 1.06
C ILE A 125 -4.30 4.32 1.19
N LEU A 126 -5.36 3.52 1.37
CA LEU A 126 -6.73 3.99 1.57
C LEU A 126 -6.81 4.90 2.79
N TYR A 127 -6.21 4.51 3.91
CA TYR A 127 -6.20 5.30 5.13
C TYR A 127 -5.53 6.66 4.92
N ILE A 128 -4.34 6.68 4.33
CA ILE A 128 -3.60 7.93 4.11
C ILE A 128 -4.38 8.85 3.17
N TRP A 129 -4.97 8.29 2.12
CA TRP A 129 -5.85 9.04 1.22
C TRP A 129 -7.06 9.62 1.97
N ALA A 130 -7.75 8.81 2.78
CA ALA A 130 -8.90 9.23 3.59
C ALA A 130 -8.58 10.39 4.54
N ARG A 131 -7.37 10.42 5.10
CA ARG A 131 -6.92 11.51 5.98
C ARG A 131 -6.54 12.79 5.23
N ARG A 132 -6.11 12.68 3.98
CA ARG A 132 -5.69 13.83 3.15
C ARG A 132 -6.83 14.48 2.39
N PHE A 133 -7.89 13.73 2.14
CA PHE A 133 -9.10 14.21 1.45
C PHE A 133 -10.38 13.94 2.26
N PRO A 134 -10.45 14.36 3.56
CA PRO A 134 -11.46 13.87 4.53
C PRO A 134 -12.92 14.20 4.18
N ASP A 135 -13.14 15.21 3.35
CA ASP A 135 -14.48 15.71 2.97
C ASP A 135 -15.01 15.10 1.66
N GLU A 136 -14.22 14.25 0.99
CA GLU A 136 -14.69 13.56 -0.21
C GLU A 136 -15.82 12.59 0.12
N LEU A 137 -16.94 12.71 -0.59
CA LEU A 137 -18.09 11.82 -0.47
C LEU A 137 -17.96 10.65 -1.44
N LEU A 138 -18.08 9.43 -0.91
CA LEU A 138 -18.07 8.19 -1.69
C LEU A 138 -19.39 7.45 -1.50
N SER A 139 -19.95 6.99 -2.61
CA SER A 139 -21.07 6.06 -2.57
C SER A 139 -20.55 4.64 -2.42
N ILE A 140 -20.95 3.96 -1.34
CA ILE A 140 -20.63 2.55 -1.12
C ILE A 140 -21.63 1.73 -1.91
N TYR A 141 -21.22 1.31 -3.11
CA TYR A 141 -22.01 0.47 -4.02
C TYR A 141 -23.44 0.98 -4.31
N GLY A 142 -23.66 2.30 -4.25
CA GLY A 142 -24.97 2.91 -4.48
C GLY A 142 -25.96 2.82 -3.30
N ILE A 143 -25.56 2.22 -2.17
CA ILE A 143 -26.47 1.98 -1.03
C ILE A 143 -26.53 3.20 -0.12
N PHE A 144 -25.38 3.67 0.36
CA PHE A 144 -25.25 4.85 1.20
C PHE A 144 -23.99 5.62 0.85
N THR A 145 -23.96 6.90 1.21
CA THR A 145 -22.79 7.75 1.04
C THR A 145 -22.04 7.90 2.35
N VAL A 146 -20.72 7.91 2.28
CA VAL A 146 -19.84 8.09 3.43
C VAL A 146 -18.75 9.09 3.06
N THR A 147 -18.30 9.88 4.04
CA THR A 147 -17.09 10.68 3.86
C THR A 147 -15.87 9.77 3.89
N SER A 148 -14.85 10.13 3.12
CA SER A 148 -13.59 9.38 3.02
C SER A 148 -12.97 9.13 4.40
N ALA A 149 -13.09 10.05 5.35
CA ALA A 149 -12.56 9.93 6.71
C ALA A 149 -13.04 8.65 7.44
N TYR A 150 -14.27 8.20 7.19
CA TYR A 150 -14.83 6.98 7.79
C TYR A 150 -14.63 5.73 6.94
N LEU A 151 -14.20 5.90 5.68
CA LEU A 151 -14.06 4.80 4.73
C LEU A 151 -13.19 3.63 5.22
N PRO A 152 -12.02 3.83 5.87
CA PRO A 152 -11.22 2.72 6.37
C PRO A 152 -12.00 1.84 7.36
N PHE A 153 -12.80 2.45 8.23
CA PHE A 153 -13.59 1.74 9.23
C PHE A 153 -14.82 1.05 8.61
N VAL A 154 -15.43 1.66 7.60
CA VAL A 154 -16.48 0.99 6.81
C VAL A 154 -15.91 -0.24 6.11
N MET A 155 -14.71 -0.14 5.53
CA MET A 155 -14.04 -1.27 4.89
C MET A 155 -13.70 -2.38 5.90
N CYS A 156 -13.23 -2.06 7.10
CA CYS A 156 -13.08 -3.06 8.18
C CYS A 156 -14.40 -3.77 8.51
N GLY A 157 -15.50 -3.02 8.60
CA GLY A 157 -16.83 -3.59 8.86
C GLY A 157 -17.30 -4.53 7.75
N LEU A 158 -17.06 -4.16 6.49
CA LEU A 158 -17.34 -5.02 5.34
C LEU A 158 -16.44 -6.26 5.32
N ALA A 159 -15.15 -6.12 5.63
CA ALA A 159 -14.21 -7.22 5.72
C ALA A 159 -14.61 -8.21 6.82
N TYR A 160 -15.09 -7.73 7.97
CA TYR A 160 -15.66 -8.55 9.02
C TYR A 160 -16.86 -9.38 8.53
N LEU A 161 -17.79 -8.72 7.84
CA LEU A 161 -19.03 -9.35 7.37
C LEU A 161 -18.77 -10.44 6.32
N ILE A 162 -17.77 -10.22 5.44
CA ILE A 162 -17.47 -11.12 4.32
C ILE A 162 -16.48 -12.22 4.73
N ASN A 163 -15.43 -11.88 5.47
CA ASN A 163 -14.26 -12.73 5.72
C ASN A 163 -14.07 -13.11 7.20
N GLY A 164 -14.86 -12.56 8.12
CA GLY A 164 -14.79 -12.84 9.56
C GLY A 164 -13.73 -12.03 10.32
N GLY A 165 -13.50 -12.42 11.57
CA GLY A 165 -12.72 -11.64 12.55
C GLY A 165 -11.23 -11.48 12.25
N ASP A 166 -10.60 -12.45 11.59
CA ASP A 166 -9.16 -12.38 11.29
C ASP A 166 -8.81 -11.26 10.29
N ALA A 167 -9.70 -11.01 9.32
CA ALA A 167 -9.53 -9.92 8.35
C ALA A 167 -9.50 -8.55 9.03
N VAL A 168 -10.41 -8.33 10.00
CA VAL A 168 -10.47 -7.08 10.78
C VAL A 168 -9.19 -6.83 11.54
N ARG A 169 -8.62 -7.86 12.17
CA ARG A 169 -7.38 -7.71 12.94
C ARG A 169 -6.25 -7.19 12.06
N VAL A 170 -6.12 -7.75 10.85
CA VAL A 170 -5.11 -7.32 9.87
C VAL A 170 -5.37 -5.88 9.40
N ASP A 171 -6.63 -5.53 9.12
CA ASP A 171 -7.01 -4.18 8.72
C ASP A 171 -6.74 -3.15 9.82
N LEU A 172 -6.96 -3.49 11.09
CA LEU A 172 -6.65 -2.61 12.22
C LEU A 172 -5.14 -2.32 12.33
N TYR A 173 -4.29 -3.33 12.11
CA TYR A 173 -2.84 -3.11 12.04
C TYR A 173 -2.48 -2.19 10.86
N ALA A 174 -3.09 -2.39 9.70
CA ALA A 174 -2.89 -1.53 8.53
C ALA A 174 -3.35 -0.08 8.78
N ILE A 175 -4.50 0.12 9.42
CA ILE A 175 -4.99 1.44 9.83
C ILE A 175 -4.02 2.11 10.81
N ALA A 176 -3.49 1.37 11.78
CA ALA A 176 -2.50 1.89 12.71
C ALA A 176 -1.20 2.32 11.99
N VAL A 177 -0.69 1.49 11.06
CA VAL A 177 0.46 1.86 10.22
C VAL A 177 0.15 3.12 9.40
N GLY A 178 -1.01 3.17 8.74
CA GLY A 178 -1.45 4.33 7.98
C GLY A 178 -1.53 5.59 8.83
N HIS A 179 -2.02 5.48 10.08
CA HIS A 179 -2.09 6.61 11.01
C HIS A 179 -0.72 7.12 11.41
N VAL A 180 0.20 6.22 11.77
CA VAL A 180 1.57 6.59 12.13
C VAL A 180 2.26 7.25 10.94
N LEU A 181 2.17 6.67 9.75
CA LEU A 181 2.82 7.24 8.56
C LEU A 181 2.22 8.58 8.14
N TRP A 182 0.90 8.73 8.19
CA TRP A 182 0.24 10.03 7.97
C TRP A 182 0.71 11.06 9.01
N TYR A 183 0.76 10.69 10.28
CA TYR A 183 1.26 11.58 11.33
C TYR A 183 2.70 12.02 11.07
N LEU A 184 3.59 11.08 10.73
CA LEU A 184 4.99 11.37 10.42
C LEU A 184 5.18 12.19 9.14
N ALA A 185 4.30 12.02 8.14
CA ALA A 185 4.39 12.71 6.85
C ALA A 185 3.78 14.11 6.87
N ASP A 186 2.64 14.27 7.56
CA ASP A 186 1.79 15.44 7.44
C ASP A 186 1.75 16.28 8.72
N VAL A 187 1.75 15.66 9.90
CA VAL A 187 1.57 16.36 11.19
C VAL A 187 2.91 16.72 11.83
N LEU A 188 3.83 15.76 11.96
CA LEU A 188 5.12 15.95 12.61
C LEU A 188 5.96 17.08 11.96
N PRO A 189 6.02 17.23 10.63
CA PRO A 189 6.80 18.31 10.02
C PRO A 189 6.21 19.70 10.30
N GLN A 190 4.89 19.81 10.50
CA GLN A 190 4.27 21.09 10.87
C GLN A 190 4.62 21.52 12.29
N ILE A 191 4.90 20.57 13.19
CA ILE A 191 5.26 20.82 14.58
C ILE A 191 6.78 21.05 14.73
N THR A 192 7.58 20.23 14.05
CA THR A 192 9.04 20.14 14.30
C THR A 192 9.89 20.67 13.15
N GLY A 193 9.33 20.86 11.96
CA GLY A 193 10.07 21.16 10.72
C GLY A 193 10.82 19.96 10.12
N VAL A 194 10.78 18.78 10.76
CA VAL A 194 11.54 17.60 10.33
C VAL A 194 10.70 16.73 9.39
N HIS A 195 11.22 16.50 8.18
CA HIS A 195 10.58 15.66 7.16
C HIS A 195 11.18 14.24 7.12
N LEU A 196 10.83 13.38 8.08
CA LEU A 196 11.41 12.03 8.22
C LEU A 196 11.15 11.10 7.02
N LEU A 197 10.01 11.23 6.36
CA LEU A 197 9.60 10.39 5.22
C LEU A 197 10.03 10.96 3.86
N SER A 198 10.86 12.01 3.84
CA SER A 198 11.34 12.61 2.60
C SER A 198 12.55 11.84 2.03
N PRO A 199 12.65 11.68 0.70
CA PRO A 199 13.83 11.10 0.06
C PRO A 199 15.12 11.84 0.42
N SER A 200 15.05 13.17 0.59
CA SER A 200 16.19 13.99 1.01
C SER A 200 16.67 13.63 2.41
N PHE A 201 15.77 13.36 3.36
CA PHE A 201 16.13 12.88 4.69
C PHE A 201 16.81 11.51 4.63
N VAL A 202 16.26 10.57 3.84
CA VAL A 202 16.87 9.25 3.65
C VAL A 202 18.26 9.38 3.05
N LEU A 203 18.44 10.21 2.02
CA LEU A 203 19.74 10.45 1.40
C LEU A 203 20.72 11.12 2.37
N ALA A 204 20.25 12.03 3.23
CA ALA A 204 21.08 12.69 4.23
C ALA A 204 21.68 11.70 5.25
N LEU A 205 21.01 10.59 5.55
CA LEU A 205 21.54 9.54 6.44
C LEU A 205 22.77 8.83 5.85
N PHE A 206 22.89 8.78 4.53
CA PHE A 206 23.99 8.12 3.83
C PHE A 206 25.10 9.07 3.37
N GLN A 207 24.92 10.39 3.52
CA GLN A 207 25.98 11.35 3.22
C GLN A 207 27.04 11.32 4.34
N PRO A 208 28.34 11.11 4.02
CA PRO A 208 29.40 11.23 5.00
C PRO A 208 29.35 12.63 5.62
N ARG A 209 29.44 12.75 6.95
CA ARG A 209 29.65 14.06 7.60
C ARG A 209 30.92 14.66 7.01
N ARG A 210 30.77 15.63 6.11
CA ARG A 210 31.89 16.45 5.68
C ARG A 210 32.33 17.22 6.92
N HIS A 211 33.43 16.80 7.52
CA HIS A 211 34.17 17.66 8.43
C HIS A 211 34.52 18.91 7.62
N ALA A 212 33.88 20.03 7.95
CA ALA A 212 34.31 21.33 7.48
C ALA A 212 35.75 21.50 8.00
N VAL A 213 36.70 21.47 7.08
CA VAL A 213 38.06 21.93 7.36
C VAL A 213 37.94 23.45 7.37
N GLU A 214 37.91 24.01 8.58
CA GLU A 214 38.09 25.45 8.82
C GLU A 214 39.51 25.90 8.43
#